data_AF-A0A8T5FFD6-F1
#
_entry.id   AF-A0A8T5FFD6-F1
#
_cell.length_a   1.000
_cell.length_b   1.000
_cell.length_c   1.000
_cell.angle_alpha   90.00
_cell.angle_beta   90.00
_cell.angle_gamma   90.00
#
_symmetry.space_group_name_H-M   'P 1'
#
loop_
_entity.id
_entity.type
_entity.pdbx_description
1 polymer ?
#
loop_
_entity_poly.entity_id
_entity_poly.type
_entity_poly.pdbx_seq_one_letter_code
_entity_poly.pdbx_strand_id
1 'polypeptide(L)'
;MSKYLSIEMIFDSINKTYKMRSEVKDEMIEEFISDFMRSGIVESTPNGDVIERNEYKVILQLHFGPVDDYRIQTNTNNRDLTMGIICGALGYLKSNPKIDTKLYKLN
;
A
#
# COMPACT_ATOMS: atom_id res chain seq x y z
N MET A 1 -1.86 23.17 -6.61
CA MET A 1 -2.48 21.86 -6.93
C MET A 1 -1.60 20.80 -6.31
N SER A 2 -1.94 20.30 -5.12
CA SER A 2 -1.10 19.30 -4.45
C SER A 2 -1.30 17.94 -5.13
N LYS A 3 -0.21 17.24 -5.40
CA LYS A 3 -0.24 15.92 -6.04
C LYS A 3 0.01 14.87 -4.97
N TYR A 4 -0.78 13.80 -5.00
CA TYR A 4 -0.50 12.58 -4.25
C TYR A 4 0.15 11.58 -5.22
N LEU A 5 1.15 10.84 -4.75
CA LEU A 5 1.55 9.58 -5.37
C LEU A 5 0.99 8.45 -4.54
N SER A 6 0.29 7.52 -5.18
CA SER A 6 -0.40 6.42 -4.50
C SER A 6 0.07 5.05 -4.98
N ILE A 7 0.17 4.11 -4.03
CA ILE A 7 0.26 2.68 -4.30
C ILE A 7 -0.91 1.98 -3.60
N GLU A 8 -1.78 1.36 -4.38
CA GLU A 8 -2.88 0.51 -3.93
C GLU A 8 -2.42 -0.96 -3.91
N MET A 9 -2.48 -1.59 -2.73
CA MET A 9 -2.20 -3.00 -2.52
C MET A 9 -3.50 -3.70 -2.12
N ILE A 10 -3.83 -4.78 -2.84
CA ILE A 10 -5.02 -5.60 -2.60
C ILE A 10 -4.58 -7.03 -2.32
N PHE A 11 -4.96 -7.54 -1.15
CA PHE A 11 -4.76 -8.94 -0.78
C PHE A 11 -6.09 -9.69 -0.87
N ASP A 12 -6.17 -10.64 -1.80
CA ASP A 12 -7.28 -11.58 -1.94
C ASP A 12 -7.11 -12.71 -0.91
N SER A 13 -7.96 -12.71 0.10
CA SER A 13 -7.84 -13.61 1.25
C SER A 13 -8.26 -15.05 0.93
N ILE A 14 -9.07 -15.25 -0.12
CA ILE A 14 -9.55 -16.55 -0.57
C ILE A 14 -8.44 -17.23 -1.38
N ASN A 15 -7.92 -16.53 -2.39
CA ASN A 15 -6.91 -17.06 -3.30
C ASN A 15 -5.47 -16.91 -2.79
N LYS A 16 -5.27 -16.16 -1.70
CA LYS A 16 -3.96 -15.84 -1.11
C LYS A 16 -3.03 -15.15 -2.11
N THR A 17 -3.57 -14.25 -2.94
CA THR A 17 -2.82 -13.52 -3.97
C THR A 17 -2.77 -12.02 -3.70
N TYR A 18 -1.72 -11.37 -4.20
CA TYR A 18 -1.56 -9.91 -4.16
C TYR A 18 -1.81 -9.32 -5.55
N LYS A 19 -2.52 -8.19 -5.59
CA LYS A 19 -2.62 -7.30 -6.75
C LYS A 19 -2.16 -5.93 -6.32
N MET A 20 -1.49 -5.21 -7.22
CA MET A 20 -1.06 -3.84 -6.93
C MET A 20 -1.35 -2.93 -8.11
N ARG A 21 -1.67 -1.66 -7.79
CA ARG A 21 -1.75 -0.57 -8.74
C ARG A 21 -0.95 0.59 -8.21
N SER A 22 -0.20 1.25 -9.08
CA SER A 22 0.76 2.27 -8.67
C SER A 22 0.72 3.44 -9.63
N GLU A 23 0.74 4.65 -9.07
CA GLU A 23 1.04 5.91 -9.78
C GLU A 23 2.56 6.17 -9.84
N VAL A 24 3.32 5.40 -9.06
CA VAL A 24 4.79 5.39 -9.00
C VAL A 24 5.32 4.40 -10.04
N LYS A 25 6.44 4.74 -10.68
CA LYS A 25 7.08 3.86 -11.67
C LYS A 25 7.54 2.55 -11.01
N ASP A 26 7.50 1.46 -11.77
CA ASP A 26 7.84 0.11 -11.29
C ASP A 26 9.16 0.06 -10.52
N GLU A 27 10.20 0.72 -11.03
CA GLU A 27 11.54 0.73 -10.42
C GLU A 27 11.62 1.47 -9.08
N MET A 28 10.62 2.30 -8.75
CA MET A 28 10.56 3.11 -7.53
C MET A 28 9.59 2.55 -6.47
N ILE A 29 8.80 1.52 -6.81
CA ILE A 29 7.75 1.00 -5.93
C ILE A 29 8.34 0.38 -4.65
N GLU A 30 9.48 -0.33 -4.76
CA GLU A 30 10.13 -0.94 -3.60
C GLU A 30 10.62 0.12 -2.60
N GLU A 31 11.28 1.16 -3.12
CA GLU A 31 11.76 2.29 -2.32
C GLU A 31 10.59 3.02 -1.66
N PHE A 32 9.53 3.28 -2.42
CA PHE A 32 8.31 3.93 -1.93
C PHE A 32 7.70 3.15 -0.76
N ILE A 33 7.46 1.84 -0.90
CA ILE A 33 6.90 1.02 0.19
C ILE A 33 7.84 1.00 1.40
N SER A 34 9.15 0.94 1.17
CA SER A 34 10.15 0.93 2.23
C SER A 34 10.17 2.24 3.02
N ASP A 35 9.98 3.39 2.37
CA ASP A 35 9.83 4.69 3.03
C ASP A 35 8.62 4.74 3.96
N PHE A 36 7.48 4.21 3.52
CA PHE A 36 6.30 4.08 4.37
C PHE A 36 6.57 3.25 5.62
N MET A 37 7.25 2.12 5.48
CA MET A 37 7.63 1.30 6.64
C MET A 37 8.55 2.06 7.60
N ARG A 38 9.49 2.86 7.07
CA ARG A 38 10.42 3.67 7.88
C ARG A 38 9.75 4.87 8.55
N SER A 39 8.67 5.40 7.98
CA SER A 39 7.96 6.57 8.52
C SER A 39 7.27 6.31 9.87
N GLY A 40 7.10 5.05 10.27
CA GLY A 40 6.38 4.69 11.51
C GLY A 40 4.87 4.95 11.46
N ILE A 41 4.31 5.42 10.34
CA ILE A 41 2.88 5.75 10.24
C ILE A 41 1.99 4.53 10.49
N VAL A 42 2.42 3.33 10.06
CA VAL A 42 1.71 2.08 10.32
C VAL A 42 1.63 1.83 11.82
N GLU A 43 2.71 2.06 12.57
CA GLU A 43 2.78 1.83 14.02
C GLU A 43 1.78 2.68 14.80
N SER A 44 1.45 3.86 14.27
CA SER A 44 0.48 4.79 14.84
C SER A 44 -0.99 4.40 14.59
N THR A 45 -1.25 3.41 13.73
CA THR A 45 -2.61 2.92 13.45
C THR A 45 -3.14 2.12 14.66
N PRO A 46 -4.39 2.31 15.11
CA PRO A 46 -4.96 1.53 16.20
C PRO A 46 -5.02 0.03 15.87
N ASN A 47 -4.88 -0.82 16.88
CA ASN A 47 -5.02 -2.27 16.72
C ASN A 47 -6.44 -2.72 17.08
N GLY A 48 -7.37 -2.59 16.14
CA GLY A 48 -8.74 -3.10 16.27
C GLY A 48 -8.87 -4.59 15.94
N ASP A 49 -10.08 -5.14 16.05
CA ASP A 49 -10.35 -6.54 15.69
C ASP A 49 -10.17 -6.81 14.20
N VAL A 50 -9.80 -8.04 13.85
CA VAL A 50 -9.78 -8.50 12.46
C VAL A 50 -11.21 -8.82 12.01
N ILE A 51 -11.69 -8.07 11.03
CA ILE A 51 -12.97 -8.34 10.36
C ILE A 51 -12.67 -9.13 9.07
N GLU A 52 -13.21 -10.34 8.95
CA GLU A 52 -13.02 -11.17 7.76
C GLU A 52 -13.60 -10.52 6.50
N ARG A 53 -12.79 -10.47 5.44
CA ARG A 53 -13.16 -9.93 4.12
C ARG A 53 -12.58 -10.78 3.01
N ASN A 54 -13.24 -10.80 1.86
CA ASN A 54 -12.71 -11.44 0.64
C ASN A 54 -11.44 -10.73 0.15
N GLU A 55 -11.42 -9.40 0.21
CA GLU A 55 -10.27 -8.58 -0.18
C GLU A 55 -9.96 -7.53 0.90
N TYR A 56 -8.69 -7.43 1.26
CA TYR A 56 -8.16 -6.36 2.08
C TYR A 56 -7.42 -5.37 1.20
N LYS A 57 -7.64 -4.08 1.44
CA LYS A 57 -7.09 -2.99 0.65
C LYS A 57 -6.29 -2.05 1.55
N VAL A 58 -5.08 -1.73 1.12
CA VAL A 58 -4.20 -0.74 1.73
C VAL A 58 -3.71 0.19 0.62
N ILE A 59 -3.94 1.49 0.77
CA ILE A 59 -3.40 2.53 -0.12
C ILE A 59 -2.37 3.33 0.68
N LEU A 60 -1.13 3.35 0.19
CA LEU A 60 -0.06 4.21 0.66
C LEU A 60 -0.05 5.49 -0.18
N GLN A 61 -0.09 6.67 0.44
CA GLN A 61 -0.15 7.95 -0.27
C GLN A 61 0.90 8.95 0.24
N LEU A 62 1.76 9.41 -0.65
CA LEU A 62 2.74 10.46 -0.38
C LEU A 62 2.21 11.77 -0.94
N HIS A 63 1.99 12.75 -0.07
CA HIS A 63 1.58 14.10 -0.43
C HIS A 63 2.81 14.98 -0.66
N PHE A 64 2.89 15.58 -1.85
CA PHE A 64 3.90 16.59 -2.14
C PHE A 64 3.31 17.98 -1.89
N GLY A 65 3.67 18.55 -0.75
CA GLY A 65 3.19 19.84 -0.27
C GLY A 65 4.33 20.72 0.23
N PRO A 66 4.02 21.82 0.94
CA PRO A 66 5.02 22.59 1.68
C PRO A 66 5.72 21.77 2.77
N VAL A 67 5.05 20.73 3.26
CA VAL A 67 5.58 19.68 4.12
C VAL A 67 5.11 18.37 3.52
N ASP A 68 6.05 17.48 3.19
CA ASP A 68 5.72 16.16 2.68
C ASP A 68 5.07 15.34 3.80
N ASP A 69 3.92 14.71 3.51
CA ASP A 69 3.24 13.84 4.46
C ASP A 69 2.95 12.44 3.87
N TYR A 70 3.02 11.44 4.72
CA TYR A 70 2.62 10.07 4.41
C TYR A 70 1.21 9.85 4.96
N ARG A 71 0.39 9.08 4.24
CA ARG A 71 -0.95 8.66 4.68
C ARG A 71 -1.23 7.23 4.31
N ILE A 72 -2.00 6.54 5.16
CA ILE A 72 -2.53 5.21 4.89
C ILE A 72 -4.05 5.28 4.84
N GLN A 73 -4.62 4.79 3.75
CA GLN A 73 -6.04 4.46 3.68
C GLN A 73 -6.19 2.95 3.66
N THR A 74 -7.09 2.42 4.48
CA THR A 74 -7.31 0.97 4.52
C THR A 74 -8.75 0.63 4.90
N ASN A 75 -9.21 -0.54 4.45
CA ASN A 75 -10.52 -1.08 4.82
C ASN A 75 -10.48 -2.03 6.04
N THR A 76 -9.31 -2.15 6.68
CA THR A 76 -9.12 -2.81 7.97
C THR A 76 -8.81 -1.75 9.04
N ASN A 77 -9.28 -1.98 10.26
CA ASN A 77 -8.91 -1.20 11.45
C ASN A 77 -7.89 -1.95 12.34
N ASN A 78 -7.32 -3.04 11.84
CA ASN A 78 -6.29 -3.83 12.51
C ASN A 78 -4.91 -3.49 11.94
N ARG A 79 -4.05 -2.91 12.79
CA ARG A 79 -2.69 -2.49 12.45
C ARG A 79 -1.82 -3.64 11.95
N ASP A 80 -1.84 -4.78 12.64
CA ASP A 80 -0.94 -5.89 12.35
C ASP A 80 -1.28 -6.53 11.00
N LEU A 81 -2.57 -6.56 10.63
CA LEU A 81 -3.05 -6.95 9.31
C LEU A 81 -2.65 -5.94 8.23
N THR A 82 -2.78 -4.64 8.49
CA THR A 82 -2.28 -3.59 7.58
C THR A 82 -0.79 -3.76 7.32
N MET A 83 0.02 -3.94 8.37
CA MET A 83 1.45 -4.18 8.26
C MET A 83 1.75 -5.48 7.51
N GLY A 84 1.02 -6.56 7.80
CA GLY A 84 1.15 -7.84 7.11
C GLY A 84 0.92 -7.74 5.61
N ILE A 85 -0.07 -6.95 5.18
CA ILE A 85 -0.35 -6.70 3.76
C ILE A 85 0.79 -5.90 3.11
N ILE A 86 1.29 -4.85 3.77
CA ILE A 86 2.40 -4.02 3.27
C ILE A 86 3.67 -4.87 3.11
N CYS A 87 4.06 -5.61 4.14
CA CYS A 87 5.22 -6.49 4.12
C CYS A 87 5.06 -7.63 3.09
N GLY A 88 3.85 -8.20 2.99
CA GLY A 88 3.53 -9.24 2.02
C GLY A 88 3.65 -8.74 0.58
N ALA A 89 3.15 -7.53 0.29
CA ALA A 89 3.30 -6.88 -1.00
C ALA A 89 4.79 -6.61 -1.34
N LEU A 90 5.58 -6.15 -0.37
CA LEU A 90 7.02 -5.96 -0.54
C LEU A 90 7.76 -7.28 -0.82
N GLY A 91 7.42 -8.35 -0.10
CA GLY A 91 7.96 -9.69 -0.35
C GLY A 91 7.57 -10.26 -1.72
N TYR A 92 6.32 -10.01 -2.15
CA TYR A 92 5.83 -10.39 -3.47
C TYR A 92 6.64 -9.71 -4.59
N LEU A 93 6.93 -8.42 -4.46
CA LEU A 93 7.75 -7.65 -5.42
C LEU A 93 9.16 -8.22 -5.57
N LYS A 94 9.82 -8.50 -4.44
CA LYS A 94 11.16 -9.09 -4.43
C LYS A 94 11.21 -10.47 -5.10
N SER A 95 10.09 -11.19 -5.08
CA SER A 95 9.97 -12.52 -5.68
C SER A 95 9.47 -12.49 -7.12
N ASN A 96 8.72 -11.45 -7.51
CA ASN A 96 8.09 -11.28 -8.83
C ASN A 96 8.16 -9.81 -9.28
N PRO A 97 9.20 -9.39 -10.03
CA PRO A 97 9.43 -7.98 -10.37
C PRO A 97 8.45 -7.41 -11.42
N LYS A 98 7.54 -8.23 -11.98
CA LYS A 98 6.54 -7.78 -12.98
C LYS A 98 5.23 -7.47 -12.28
N ILE A 99 4.93 -6.18 -12.14
CA ILE A 99 3.67 -5.66 -11.60
C ILE A 99 2.74 -5.42 -12.79
N ASP A 100 1.46 -5.81 -12.70
CA ASP A 100 0.46 -5.43 -13.71
C ASP A 100 0.06 -3.96 -13.48
N THR A 101 0.97 -3.03 -13.82
CA THR A 101 0.75 -1.57 -13.73
C THR A 101 -0.15 -1.08 -14.85
N LYS A 102 -1.44 -1.42 -14.78
CA LYS A 102 -2.46 -0.76 -15.59
C LYS A 102 -2.73 0.63 -15.02
N LEU A 103 -1.95 1.61 -15.51
CA LEU A 103 -2.22 3.04 -15.40
C LEU A 103 -3.59 3.34 -16.04
N TYR A 104 -4.62 3.53 -15.22
CA TYR A 104 -5.79 4.28 -15.67
C TYR A 104 -5.44 5.76 -15.53
N LYS A 105 -5.26 6.46 -16.66
CA LYS A 105 -5.36 7.92 -16.66
C LYS A 105 -6.73 8.27 -16.07
N LEU A 106 -6.75 8.88 -14.89
CA LEU A 106 -7.93 9.59 -14.43
C LEU A 106 -8.15 10.74 -15.42
N ASN A 107 -9.25 10.67 -16.17
CA ASN A 107 -9.74 11.75 -17.02
C ASN A 107 -10.09 12.98 -16.20
#